data_AF-A0A838R2Q7-F1
#
_entry.id   AF-A0A838R2Q7-F1
#
_cell.length_a   1.000
_cell.length_b   1.000
_cell.length_c   1.000
_cell.angle_alpha   90.00
_cell.angle_beta   90.00
_cell.angle_gamma   90.00
#
_symmetry.space_group_name_H-M   'P 1'
#
loop_
_entity.id
_entity.type
_entity.pdbx_description
1 polymer ?
#
loop_
_entity_poly.entity_id
_entity_poly.type
_entity_poly.pdbx_seq_one_letter_code
_entity_poly.pdbx_strand_id
1 'polypeptide(L)'
;MRMLSPGPPSRTSTPGPPISVSSPARIMKHSCVDCHNTHPLSDRRYWKVGDVRGVLEIIRPLKNDEARVSQALQLTLLLSVVGSGLLRSGSVLAVWAEHRRGQGGS
;
A
#
# COMPACT_ATOMS: atom_id res chain seq x y z
N MET A 1 -19.92 31.68 28.71
CA MET A 1 -19.89 30.32 28.12
C MET A 1 -19.50 30.42 26.65
N ARG A 2 -18.40 29.79 26.21
CA ARG A 2 -18.01 29.69 24.80
C ARG A 2 -18.56 28.38 24.24
N MET A 3 -19.52 28.47 23.33
CA MET A 3 -20.06 27.32 22.59
C MET A 3 -18.98 26.79 21.65
N LEU A 4 -18.65 25.50 21.77
CA LEU A 4 -17.75 24.81 20.86
C LEU A 4 -18.54 24.42 19.62
N SER A 5 -18.17 24.93 18.44
CA SER A 5 -18.82 24.59 17.17
C SER A 5 -18.66 23.09 16.85
N PRO A 6 -19.70 22.42 16.32
CA PRO A 6 -19.56 21.04 15.86
C PRO A 6 -18.64 20.99 14.64
N GLY A 7 -17.61 20.14 14.71
CA GLY A 7 -16.70 19.87 13.60
C GLY A 7 -17.42 19.19 12.42
N PRO A 8 -16.88 19.29 11.20
CA PRO A 8 -17.50 18.71 10.01
C PRO A 8 -17.60 17.18 10.10
N PRO A 9 -18.65 16.55 9.53
CA PRO A 9 -18.79 15.11 9.55
C PRO A 9 -17.61 14.46 8.79
N SER A 10 -16.91 13.57 9.48
CA SER A 10 -15.86 12.72 8.91
C SER A 10 -16.41 11.98 7.70
N ARG A 11 -15.83 12.28 6.53
CA ARG A 11 -16.19 11.72 5.22
C ARG A 11 -16.17 10.18 5.31
N THR A 12 -17.29 9.59 4.92
CA THR A 12 -17.61 8.16 5.02
C THR A 12 -16.51 7.27 4.42
N SER A 13 -15.92 6.43 5.26
CA SER A 13 -15.05 5.33 4.84
C SER A 13 -15.89 4.06 4.87
N THR A 14 -16.21 3.50 3.71
CA THR A 14 -16.92 2.21 3.60
C THR A 14 -16.15 1.11 4.37
N PRO A 15 -16.80 0.23 5.15
CA PRO A 15 -16.11 -0.76 5.96
C PRO A 15 -15.64 -1.90 5.05
N GLY A 16 -14.40 -1.82 4.58
CA GLY A 16 -13.57 -3.01 4.40
C GLY A 16 -12.79 -3.23 5.68
N PRO A 17 -12.32 -4.46 6.00
CA PRO A 17 -11.44 -4.65 7.14
C PRO A 17 -10.22 -3.74 6.95
N PRO A 18 -9.96 -2.81 7.88
CA PRO A 18 -8.82 -1.93 7.75
C PRO A 18 -7.54 -2.74 7.90
N ILE A 19 -6.54 -2.42 7.09
CA ILE A 19 -5.17 -2.82 7.43
C ILE A 19 -4.70 -1.87 8.53
N SER A 20 -4.30 -2.43 9.66
CA SER A 20 -3.69 -1.71 10.78
C SER A 20 -2.19 -1.99 10.78
N VAL A 21 -1.39 -0.92 10.74
CA VAL A 21 0.06 -1.00 10.91
C VAL A 21 0.43 -0.15 12.11
N SER A 22 1.10 -0.77 13.08
CA SER A 22 1.59 -0.10 14.29
C SER A 22 3.07 0.26 14.15
N SER A 23 3.45 1.45 14.61
CA SER A 23 4.86 1.81 14.79
C SER A 23 5.46 1.14 16.03
N PRO A 24 6.78 0.99 16.12
CA PRO A 24 7.42 0.68 17.40
C PRO A 24 7.04 1.70 18.47
N ALA A 25 6.98 1.23 19.72
CA ALA A 25 6.69 2.06 20.88
C ALA A 25 7.67 3.25 20.95
N ARG A 26 7.13 4.45 21.17
CA ARG A 26 7.93 5.66 21.36
C ARG A 26 8.43 5.69 22.80
N ILE A 27 9.68 5.27 22.98
CA ILE A 27 10.38 5.31 24.27
C ILE A 27 10.88 6.73 24.56
N MET A 28 10.65 7.20 25.78
CA MET A 28 11.15 8.49 26.26
C MET A 28 12.66 8.43 26.45
N LYS A 29 13.36 9.21 25.62
CA LYS A 29 14.80 9.48 25.74
C LYS A 29 15.01 10.73 26.60
N HIS A 30 16.24 10.98 27.04
CA HIS A 30 16.57 12.14 27.88
C HIS A 30 16.03 13.45 27.30
N SER A 31 16.33 13.73 26.02
CA SER A 31 15.86 14.93 25.32
C SER A 31 14.33 15.05 25.22
N CYS A 32 13.61 13.94 25.27
CA CYS A 32 12.14 13.94 25.30
C CYS A 32 11.64 14.37 26.68
N VAL A 33 12.23 13.81 27.75
CA VAL A 33 11.83 14.05 29.14
C VAL A 33 12.07 15.52 29.52
N ASP A 34 13.20 16.10 29.10
CA ASP A 34 13.61 17.47 29.46
C ASP A 34 12.55 18.53 29.12
N CYS A 35 11.94 18.39 27.95
CA CYS A 35 10.86 19.28 27.53
C CYS A 35 9.50 18.81 28.06
N HIS A 36 9.18 17.51 27.98
CA HIS A 36 7.83 17.03 28.35
C HIS A 36 7.50 17.19 29.84
N ASN A 37 8.49 17.22 30.74
CA ASN A 37 8.23 17.41 32.16
C ASN A 37 8.08 18.89 32.55
N THR A 38 8.52 19.82 31.71
CA THR A 38 8.51 21.28 32.00
C THR A 38 7.49 22.05 31.16
N HIS A 39 7.09 21.51 30.01
CA HIS A 39 6.21 22.19 29.07
C HIS A 39 4.77 22.35 29.62
N PRO A 40 4.17 23.56 29.56
CA PRO A 40 2.85 23.84 30.15
C PRO A 40 1.70 23.08 29.47
N LEU A 41 1.85 22.72 28.19
CA LEU A 41 0.88 21.91 27.43
C LEU A 41 1.09 20.39 27.58
N SER A 42 1.97 19.95 28.46
CA SER A 42 2.21 18.52 28.64
C SER A 42 1.19 17.91 29.61
N ASP A 43 0.38 16.97 29.10
CA ASP A 43 -0.64 16.26 29.88
C ASP A 43 -0.04 15.42 31.03
N ARG A 44 1.20 14.97 30.87
CA ARG A 44 1.95 14.18 31.85
C ARG A 44 3.37 14.73 31.99
N ARG A 45 3.79 15.00 33.23
CA ARG A 45 5.07 15.66 33.55
C ARG A 45 6.01 14.86 34.46
N TYR A 46 5.73 13.57 34.66
CA TYR A 46 6.55 12.68 35.48
C TYR A 46 7.11 11.52 34.63
N TRP A 47 7.53 11.82 33.41
CA TRP A 47 8.19 10.84 32.54
C TRP A 47 9.58 10.51 33.05
N LYS A 48 9.95 9.23 32.98
CA LYS A 48 11.31 8.73 33.18
C LYS A 48 11.89 8.25 31.85
N VAL A 49 13.21 8.28 31.74
CA VAL A 49 13.89 7.65 30.59
C VAL A 49 13.57 6.16 30.57
N GLY A 50 13.14 5.65 29.41
CA GLY A 50 12.66 4.28 29.26
C GLY A 50 11.14 4.12 29.31
N ASP A 51 10.38 5.14 29.75
CA ASP A 51 8.93 5.10 29.71
C ASP A 51 8.40 5.04 28.27
N VAL A 52 7.30 4.31 28.06
CA VAL A 52 6.60 4.26 26.77
C VAL A 52 5.57 5.40 26.73
N ARG A 53 5.72 6.34 25.79
CA ARG A 53 4.72 7.41 25.57
C ARG A 53 3.52 6.91 24.75
N GLY A 54 3.70 5.85 23.97
CA GLY A 54 2.64 5.21 23.22
C GLY A 54 3.14 4.56 21.93
N VAL A 55 2.19 4.05 21.16
CA VAL A 55 2.38 3.44 19.85
C VAL A 55 1.50 4.19 18.86
N LEU A 56 2.03 4.49 17.67
CA LEU A 56 1.23 5.06 16.60
C LEU A 56 0.60 3.93 15.79
N GLU A 57 -0.73 3.87 15.78
CA GLU A 57 -1.48 3.00 14.90
C GLU A 57 -1.95 3.79 13.67
N ILE A 58 -1.70 3.24 12.49
CA ILE A 58 -2.17 3.81 11.22
C ILE A 58 -3.15 2.82 10.60
N ILE A 59 -4.41 3.25 10.48
CA ILE A 59 -5.51 2.49 9.90
C ILE A 59 -5.78 3.05 8.50
N ARG A 60 -5.58 2.23 7.45
CA ARG A 60 -5.81 2.65 6.05
C ARG A 60 -6.84 1.73 5.38
N PRO A 61 -7.87 2.28 4.71
CA PRO A 61 -8.84 1.46 3.99
C PRO A 61 -8.21 0.88 2.72
N LEU A 62 -8.23 -0.45 2.57
CA LEU A 62 -7.59 -1.15 1.45
C LEU A 62 -8.35 -1.04 0.11
N LYS A 63 -9.66 -0.75 0.14
CA LYS A 63 -10.55 -0.81 -1.04
C LYS A 63 -10.06 -0.01 -2.24
N ASN A 64 -9.50 1.18 -2.02
CA ASN A 64 -9.03 2.04 -3.11
C ASN A 64 -7.74 1.53 -3.76
N ASP A 65 -6.95 0.76 -3.02
CA ASP A 65 -5.69 0.19 -3.51
C ASP A 65 -5.93 -1.15 -4.21
N GLU A 66 -6.90 -1.93 -3.73
CA GLU A 66 -7.29 -3.21 -4.32
C GLU A 66 -7.73 -3.06 -5.78
N ALA A 67 -8.64 -2.13 -6.07
CA ALA A 67 -9.14 -1.90 -7.43
C ALA A 67 -8.04 -1.45 -8.40
N ARG A 68 -7.08 -0.65 -7.92
CA ARG A 68 -5.96 -0.17 -8.73
C ARG A 68 -4.98 -1.30 -9.05
N VAL A 69 -4.66 -2.13 -8.06
CA VAL A 69 -3.74 -3.27 -8.22
C VAL A 69 -4.36 -4.34 -9.12
N SER A 70 -5.65 -4.65 -8.95
CA SER A 70 -6.32 -5.67 -9.75
C SER A 70 -6.39 -5.28 -11.23
N GLN A 71 -6.71 -4.02 -11.54
CA GLN A 71 -6.72 -3.51 -12.91
C GLN A 71 -5.31 -3.56 -13.55
N ALA A 72 -4.29 -3.11 -12.82
CA ALA A 72 -2.92 -3.16 -13.31
C ALA A 72 -2.47 -4.60 -13.59
N LEU A 73 -2.74 -5.52 -12.65
CA LEU A 73 -2.42 -6.93 -12.82
C LEU A 73 -3.15 -7.56 -14.00
N GLN A 74 -4.45 -7.30 -14.15
CA GLN A 74 -5.24 -7.80 -15.28
C GLN A 74 -4.66 -7.33 -16.62
N LEU A 75 -4.32 -6.04 -16.74
CA LEU A 75 -3.73 -5.51 -17.96
C LEU A 75 -2.36 -6.14 -18.24
N THR A 76 -1.49 -6.27 -17.22
CA THR A 76 -0.18 -6.92 -17.36
C THR A 76 -0.32 -8.38 -17.79
N LEU A 77 -1.24 -9.13 -17.18
CA LEU A 77 -1.49 -10.54 -17.53
C LEU A 77 -2.03 -10.67 -18.96
N LEU A 78 -2.98 -9.82 -19.35
CA LEU A 78 -3.54 -9.82 -20.71
C LEU A 78 -2.45 -9.53 -21.75
N LEU A 79 -1.65 -8.48 -21.55
CA LEU A 79 -0.54 -8.15 -22.45
C LEU A 79 0.50 -9.26 -22.52
N SER A 80 0.80 -9.91 -21.38
CA SER A 80 1.74 -11.03 -21.32
C SER A 80 1.24 -12.26 -22.08
N VAL A 81 -0.04 -12.61 -21.91
CA VAL A 81 -0.69 -13.74 -22.59
C VAL A 81 -0.77 -13.49 -24.09
N VAL A 82 -1.26 -12.30 -24.49
CA VAL A 82 -1.38 -11.93 -25.91
C VAL A 82 -0.01 -11.87 -26.58
N GLY A 83 0.96 -11.18 -25.97
CA GLY A 83 2.33 -11.10 -26.48
C GLY A 83 2.94 -12.48 -26.66
N SER A 84 2.90 -13.32 -25.62
CA SER A 84 3.43 -14.68 -25.69
C SER A 84 2.72 -15.54 -26.74
N GLY A 85 1.39 -15.38 -26.89
CA GLY A 85 0.59 -16.09 -27.89
C GLY A 85 1.00 -15.73 -29.32
N LEU A 86 1.19 -14.44 -29.60
CA LEU A 86 1.62 -13.94 -30.92
C LEU A 86 3.04 -14.41 -31.26
N LEU A 87 3.97 -14.39 -30.30
CA LEU A 87 5.34 -14.88 -30.52
C LEU A 87 5.36 -16.37 -30.83
N ARG A 88 4.59 -17.17 -30.08
CA ARG A 88 4.51 -18.62 -30.28
C ARG A 88 3.87 -18.96 -31.62
N SER A 89 2.73 -18.36 -31.95
CA SER A 89 2.04 -18.62 -33.22
C SER A 89 2.87 -18.20 -34.42
N GLY A 90 3.53 -17.04 -34.36
CA GLY A 90 4.44 -16.57 -35.41
C GLY A 90 5.61 -17.53 -35.65
N SER A 91 6.23 -18.05 -34.58
CA SER A 91 7.33 -19.01 -34.67
C SER A 91 6.89 -20.31 -35.34
N VAL A 92 5.72 -20.84 -34.96
CA VAL A 92 5.15 -22.06 -35.55
C VAL A 92 4.85 -21.87 -37.03
N LEU A 93 4.25 -20.74 -37.41
CA LEU A 93 3.96 -20.42 -38.81
C LEU A 93 5.23 -20.29 -39.65
N ALA A 94 6.30 -19.69 -39.12
CA ALA A 94 7.57 -19.58 -39.81
C ALA A 94 8.20 -20.95 -40.09
N VAL A 95 8.23 -21.83 -39.10
CA VAL A 95 8.73 -23.22 -39.25
C VAL A 95 7.88 -24.00 -40.25
N TRP A 96 6.55 -23.89 -40.15
CA TRP A 96 5.63 -24.56 -41.07
C TRP A 96 5.82 -24.09 -42.53
N ALA A 97 5.99 -22.78 -42.75
CA ALA A 97 6.21 -22.22 -44.07
C ALA A 97 7.52 -22.72 -44.70
N GLU A 98 8.60 -22.83 -43.91
CA GLU A 98 9.89 -23.34 -44.38
C GLU A 98 9.80 -24.82 -44.77
N HIS A 99 9.15 -25.64 -43.94
CA HIS A 99 8.94 -27.06 -44.24
C HIS A 99 8.14 -27.29 -45.53
N ARG A 100 7.18 -26.40 -45.85
CA ARG A 100 6.42 -26.45 -47.11
C ARG A 100 7.27 -26.09 -48.33
N ARG A 101 8.21 -25.15 -48.20
CA ARG A 101 9.14 -24.78 -49.29
C ARG A 101 10.09 -25.93 -49.63
N GLY A 102 10.63 -26.61 -48.63
CA GLY A 102 11.56 -27.74 -48.83
C GLY A 102 10.94 -28.95 -49.55
N GLN A 103 9.65 -29.20 -49.40
CA GLN A 103 8.96 -30.35 -50.03
C GLN A 103 8.53 -30.11 -51.48
N GLY A 104 8.49 -28.86 -51.96
CA GLY A 104 8.06 -28.53 -53.33
C GLY A 104 9.19 -28.40 -54.35
N GLY A 105 10.44 -28.62 -53.94
CA GLY A 105 11.63 -28.38 -54.76
C GLY A 105 12.38 -29.62 -55.26
N SER A 106 11.76 -30.80 -55.20
CA SER A 106 12.32 -32.10 -55.61
C SER A 106 11.47 -32.76 -56.69
#